data_AF-A0A254S9F5-F1
#
_entry.id   AF-A0A254S9F5-F1
#
_cell.length_a   1.000
_cell.length_b   1.000
_cell.length_c   1.000
_cell.angle_alpha   90.00
_cell.angle_beta   90.00
_cell.angle_gamma   90.00
#
_symmetry.space_group_name_H-M   'P 1'
#
loop_
_entity.id
_entity.type
_entity.pdbx_description
1 polymer ?
#
loop_
_entity_poly.entity_id
_entity_poly.type
_entity_poly.pdbx_seq_one_letter_code
_entity_poly.pdbx_strand_id
1 'polypeptide(L)'
;MFIKKLFLLLVVLLFWGCYHQCKSRRFVADDPWIKIAENWEVGFSVFNWDPCENGDYFECATVFHLEQNFLDKDSLKNMSIHIDSLYLEVGDRVYKRINENKNFDRAIRANENNPPYLQLYINSLSIVSRDSVKTGKEWPLIPRKIKKVIATAYVSFKYPDDDRVESMMIKKELHEKNESVYVDGCMMH
;
A
#
# COMPACT_ATOMS: atom_id res chain seq x y z
N MET A 1 18.93 42.02 32.65
CA MET A 1 18.96 40.53 32.64
C MET A 1 17.68 39.89 32.06
N PHE A 2 16.52 40.54 32.16
CA PHE A 2 15.22 40.05 31.65
C PHE A 2 15.14 39.95 30.11
N ILE A 3 15.68 40.94 29.39
CA ILE A 3 15.61 41.02 27.90
C ILE A 3 16.29 39.81 27.23
N LYS A 4 17.42 39.32 27.78
CA LYS A 4 18.13 38.14 27.24
C LYS A 4 17.31 36.85 27.42
N LYS A 5 16.56 36.73 28.52
CA LYS A 5 15.68 35.56 28.79
C LYS A 5 14.44 35.58 27.90
N LEU A 6 13.86 36.77 27.64
CA LEU A 6 12.73 36.95 26.72
C LEU A 6 13.14 36.64 25.27
N PHE A 7 14.33 37.10 24.85
CA PHE A 7 14.87 36.81 23.52
C PHE A 7 15.15 35.31 23.33
N LEU A 8 15.70 34.63 24.35
CA LEU A 8 15.88 33.17 24.33
C LEU A 8 14.54 32.43 24.25
N LEU A 9 13.51 32.89 24.97
CA LEU A 9 12.18 32.29 24.93
C LEU A 9 11.52 32.44 23.55
N LEU A 10 11.63 33.63 22.94
CA LEU A 10 11.16 33.90 21.58
C LEU A 10 11.89 33.06 20.53
N VAL A 11 13.21 32.90 20.67
CA VAL A 11 14.02 32.03 19.82
C VAL A 11 13.58 30.57 19.97
N VAL A 12 13.39 30.08 21.21
CA VAL A 12 12.89 28.71 21.45
C VAL A 12 11.48 28.53 20.89
N LEU A 13 10.58 29.52 21.01
CA LEU A 13 9.23 29.45 20.43
C LEU A 13 9.24 29.49 18.89
N LEU A 14 10.09 30.32 18.28
CA LEU A 14 10.29 30.40 16.83
C LEU A 14 10.88 29.10 16.26
N PHE A 15 11.79 28.44 16.98
CA PHE A 15 12.35 27.15 16.57
C PHE A 15 11.50 25.94 16.99
N TRP A 16 10.66 26.04 18.03
CA TRP A 16 9.67 25.00 18.37
C TRP A 16 8.48 24.98 17.41
N GLY A 17 8.12 26.12 16.82
CA GLY A 17 6.97 26.23 15.91
C GLY A 17 7.15 25.58 14.54
N CYS A 18 8.39 25.31 14.10
CA CYS A 18 8.69 24.79 12.75
C CYS A 18 9.57 23.53 12.76
N TYR A 19 9.31 22.59 13.68
CA TYR A 19 10.00 21.29 13.71
C TYR A 19 9.04 20.11 13.99
N HIS A 20 7.86 20.11 13.39
CA HIS A 20 7.09 18.87 13.25
C HIS A 20 7.71 18.03 12.12
N GLN A 21 8.67 17.17 12.47
CA GLN A 21 9.18 16.16 11.54
C GLN A 21 8.07 15.16 11.24
N CYS A 22 7.36 15.38 10.13
CA CYS A 22 6.42 14.40 9.60
C CYS A 22 7.24 13.28 8.94
N LYS A 23 7.06 12.05 9.40
CA LYS A 23 7.79 10.89 8.85
C LYS A 23 6.81 10.10 7.99
N SER A 24 7.19 9.86 6.73
CA SER A 24 6.46 8.88 5.94
C SER A 24 6.69 7.49 6.54
N ARG A 25 5.61 6.72 6.60
CA ARG A 25 5.57 5.38 7.15
C ARG A 25 5.08 4.46 6.06
N ARG A 26 5.83 3.40 5.86
CA ARG A 26 5.46 2.31 4.97
C ARG A 26 5.50 1.01 5.76
N PHE A 27 4.59 0.09 5.49
CA PHE A 27 4.69 -1.27 5.98
C PHE A 27 5.03 -2.19 4.82
N VAL A 28 6.11 -2.95 4.99
CA VAL A 28 6.65 -3.87 3.98
C VAL A 28 6.92 -5.22 4.62
N ALA A 29 6.80 -6.27 3.84
CA ALA A 29 7.26 -7.59 4.25
C ALA A 29 8.79 -7.68 4.13
N ASP A 30 9.41 -8.57 4.90
CA ASP A 30 10.84 -8.90 4.76
C ASP A 30 11.14 -9.47 3.36
N ASP A 31 10.24 -10.32 2.87
CA ASP A 31 10.20 -10.77 1.48
C ASP A 31 8.98 -10.13 0.80
N PRO A 32 9.19 -9.15 -0.10
CA PRO A 32 8.12 -8.34 -0.67
C PRO A 32 7.23 -9.11 -1.64
N TRP A 33 7.71 -10.23 -2.19
CA TRP A 33 7.04 -10.99 -3.23
C TRP A 33 6.78 -12.43 -2.78
N ILE A 34 5.57 -12.91 -3.03
CA ILE A 34 5.16 -14.27 -2.69
C ILE A 34 4.84 -14.98 -4.00
N LYS A 35 5.59 -16.04 -4.30
CA LYS A 35 5.34 -16.88 -5.48
C LYS A 35 4.02 -17.63 -5.31
N ILE A 36 3.13 -17.46 -6.28
CA ILE A 36 1.82 -18.12 -6.34
C ILE A 36 1.75 -19.15 -7.46
N ALA A 37 2.59 -18.98 -8.50
CA ALA A 37 2.84 -19.95 -9.56
C ALA A 37 4.26 -19.73 -10.11
N GLU A 38 4.67 -20.55 -11.09
CA GLU A 38 6.04 -20.58 -11.64
C GLU A 38 6.64 -19.18 -11.90
N ASN A 39 5.84 -18.26 -12.45
CA ASN A 39 6.27 -16.91 -12.86
C ASN A 39 5.42 -15.78 -12.27
N TRP A 40 4.52 -16.11 -11.34
CA TRP A 40 3.57 -15.15 -10.77
C TRP A 40 3.87 -14.90 -9.31
N GLU A 41 3.85 -13.62 -8.97
CA GLU A 41 4.13 -13.13 -7.65
C GLU A 41 3.04 -12.16 -7.20
N VAL A 42 2.76 -12.16 -5.90
CA VAL A 42 1.94 -11.14 -5.26
C VAL A 42 2.75 -10.40 -4.22
N GLY A 43 2.51 -9.11 -4.12
CA GLY A 43 3.08 -8.25 -3.10
C GLY A 43 1.99 -7.43 -2.42
N PHE A 44 2.31 -6.95 -1.22
CA PHE A 44 1.48 -6.03 -0.47
C PHE A 44 2.23 -4.70 -0.31
N SER A 45 1.50 -3.60 -0.45
CA SER A 45 2.00 -2.26 -0.19
C SER A 45 1.06 -1.54 0.76
N VAL A 46 1.59 -1.03 1.87
CA VAL A 46 0.85 -0.20 2.81
C VAL A 46 1.65 1.06 3.08
N PHE A 47 1.14 2.23 2.69
CA PHE A 47 1.87 3.49 2.83
C PHE A 47 0.95 4.61 3.30
N ASN A 48 1.47 5.53 4.10
CA ASN A 48 0.70 6.68 4.52
C ASN A 48 0.66 7.75 3.43
N TRP A 49 -0.52 8.35 3.25
CA TRP A 49 -0.68 9.49 2.36
C TRP A 49 -0.47 10.83 3.06
N ASP A 50 -0.61 10.88 4.40
CA ASP A 50 -0.60 12.12 5.18
C ASP A 50 0.26 11.95 6.46
N PRO A 51 1.53 12.40 6.46
CA PRO A 51 2.52 12.02 7.49
C PRO A 51 2.51 12.87 8.78
N CYS A 52 1.54 13.76 8.96
CA CYS A 52 1.61 14.80 9.99
C CYS A 52 0.64 14.65 11.18
N GLU A 53 -0.25 13.65 11.20
CA GLU A 53 -1.31 13.52 12.22
C GLU A 53 -1.07 12.40 13.25
N ASN A 54 -1.85 12.42 14.35
CA ASN A 54 -1.86 11.38 15.37
C ASN A 54 -2.60 10.13 14.88
N GLY A 55 -1.85 9.26 14.19
CA GLY A 55 -2.42 8.13 13.46
C GLY A 55 -2.57 8.56 12.01
N ASP A 56 -1.82 7.91 11.12
CA ASP A 56 -1.79 8.31 9.72
C ASP A 56 -2.83 7.49 8.96
N TYR A 57 -3.39 8.12 7.94
CA TYR A 57 -4.28 7.48 6.98
C TYR A 57 -3.42 6.75 5.95
N PHE A 58 -3.58 5.43 5.88
CA PHE A 58 -2.84 4.58 4.95
C PHE A 58 -3.68 4.20 3.74
N GLU A 59 -3.00 4.04 2.61
CA GLU A 59 -3.48 3.17 1.55
C GLU A 59 -2.90 1.78 1.77
N CYS A 60 -3.73 0.75 1.62
CA CYS A 60 -3.29 -0.64 1.53
C CYS A 60 -3.70 -1.17 0.16
N ALA A 61 -2.72 -1.63 -0.61
CA ALA A 61 -2.90 -2.23 -1.92
C ALA A 61 -2.27 -3.62 -1.94
N THR A 62 -2.94 -4.56 -2.58
CA THR A 62 -2.30 -5.80 -3.05
C THR A 62 -2.00 -5.64 -4.53
N VAL A 63 -0.79 -6.00 -4.93
CA VAL A 63 -0.27 -5.82 -6.29
C VAL A 63 0.18 -7.16 -6.80
N PHE A 64 -0.30 -7.54 -7.98
CA PHE A 64 0.19 -8.72 -8.69
C PHE A 64 1.29 -8.33 -9.65
N HIS A 65 2.22 -9.26 -9.84
CA HIS A 65 3.35 -9.12 -10.73
C HIS A 65 3.56 -10.44 -11.48
N LEU A 66 3.81 -10.35 -12.78
CA LEU A 66 4.26 -11.44 -13.64
C LEU A 66 5.63 -11.02 -14.20
N GLU A 67 6.61 -11.92 -14.12
CA GLU A 67 7.95 -11.68 -14.66
C GLU A 67 7.89 -11.27 -16.15
N GLN A 68 8.58 -10.18 -16.50
CA GLN A 68 8.50 -9.51 -17.80
C GLN A 68 8.70 -10.44 -19.01
N ASN A 69 9.56 -11.45 -18.89
CA ASN A 69 9.94 -12.36 -19.97
C ASN A 69 8.81 -13.33 -20.37
N PHE A 70 7.73 -13.44 -19.59
CA PHE A 70 6.64 -14.37 -19.83
C PHE A 70 5.39 -13.70 -20.43
N LEU A 71 5.50 -12.43 -20.80
CA LEU A 71 4.37 -11.58 -21.21
C LEU A 71 4.15 -11.47 -22.71
N ASP A 72 4.91 -12.22 -23.51
CA ASP A 72 4.69 -12.30 -24.94
C ASP A 72 3.28 -12.85 -25.24
N LYS A 73 2.65 -12.29 -26.28
CA LYS A 73 1.23 -12.47 -26.62
C LYS A 73 0.80 -13.94 -26.81
N ASP A 74 1.73 -14.83 -27.09
CA ASP A 74 1.48 -16.23 -27.45
C ASP A 74 1.92 -17.25 -26.37
N SER A 75 2.25 -16.78 -25.17
CA SER A 75 2.45 -17.65 -24.01
C SER A 75 1.08 -18.20 -23.57
N LEU A 76 0.75 -19.41 -24.03
CA LEU A 76 -0.37 -20.21 -23.50
C LEU A 76 -0.29 -20.43 -21.99
N LYS A 77 0.75 -19.98 -21.28
CA LYS A 77 0.92 -20.09 -19.82
C LYS A 77 0.43 -18.86 -19.04
N ASN A 78 -0.10 -17.84 -19.71
CA ASN A 78 -0.55 -16.60 -19.07
C ASN A 78 -1.90 -16.79 -18.37
N MET A 79 -1.87 -17.00 -17.05
CA MET A 79 -3.07 -17.04 -16.21
C MET A 79 -3.81 -15.69 -16.21
N SER A 80 -5.12 -15.74 -16.03
CA SER A 80 -5.91 -14.55 -15.70
C SER A 80 -6.24 -14.57 -14.22
N ILE A 81 -6.23 -13.40 -13.59
CA ILE A 81 -6.28 -13.27 -12.14
C ILE A 81 -7.45 -12.40 -11.71
N HIS A 82 -8.02 -12.76 -10.58
CA HIS A 82 -9.07 -12.04 -9.91
C HIS A 82 -8.71 -11.92 -8.43
N ILE A 83 -8.74 -10.70 -7.90
CA ILE A 83 -8.50 -10.44 -6.48
C ILE A 83 -9.86 -10.41 -5.81
N ASP A 84 -10.24 -11.48 -5.13
CA ASP A 84 -11.56 -11.62 -4.52
C ASP A 84 -11.75 -10.61 -3.38
N SER A 85 -10.73 -10.48 -2.53
CA SER A 85 -10.78 -9.58 -1.39
C SER A 85 -9.41 -9.28 -0.80
N LEU A 86 -9.34 -8.17 -0.08
CA LEU A 86 -8.16 -7.70 0.66
C LEU A 86 -8.57 -7.32 2.08
N TYR A 87 -7.80 -7.78 3.06
CA TYR A 87 -7.95 -7.50 4.47
C TYR A 87 -6.64 -6.93 5.04
N LEU A 88 -6.77 -5.99 5.97
CA LEU A 88 -5.66 -5.45 6.73
C LEU A 88 -6.00 -5.47 8.22
N GLU A 89 -5.31 -6.30 8.99
CA GLU A 89 -5.41 -6.39 10.44
C GLU A 89 -4.42 -5.40 11.08
N VAL A 90 -4.95 -4.53 11.95
CA VAL A 90 -4.22 -3.43 12.62
C VAL A 90 -4.58 -3.44 14.11
N GLY A 91 -3.79 -4.16 14.91
CA GLY A 91 -4.15 -4.43 16.30
C GLY A 91 -5.49 -5.16 16.37
N ASP A 92 -6.47 -4.59 17.08
CA ASP A 92 -7.81 -5.18 17.23
C ASP A 92 -8.79 -4.81 16.09
N ARG A 93 -8.31 -4.09 15.06
CA ARG A 93 -9.15 -3.63 13.94
C ARG A 93 -8.84 -4.42 12.68
N VAL A 94 -9.88 -4.68 11.88
CA VAL A 94 -9.74 -5.32 10.57
C VAL A 94 -10.42 -4.45 9.52
N TYR A 95 -9.63 -3.91 8.60
CA TYR A 95 -10.12 -3.22 7.42
C TYR A 95 -10.28 -4.23 6.29
N LYS A 96 -11.36 -4.12 5.50
CA LYS A 96 -11.64 -5.08 4.42
C LYS A 96 -12.15 -4.39 3.15
N ARG A 97 -11.79 -4.95 2.00
CA ARG A 97 -12.32 -4.62 0.69
C ARG A 97 -12.66 -5.91 -0.04
N ILE A 98 -13.92 -6.04 -0.45
CA ILE A 98 -14.37 -7.10 -1.35
C ILE A 98 -14.39 -6.54 -2.76
N ASN A 99 -13.92 -7.31 -3.73
CA ASN A 99 -14.02 -6.96 -5.13
C ASN A 99 -15.35 -7.44 -5.70
N GLU A 100 -16.22 -6.49 -6.08
CA GLU A 100 -17.54 -6.80 -6.63
C GLU A 100 -17.46 -7.18 -8.11
N ASN A 101 -16.38 -6.81 -8.81
CA ASN A 101 -16.15 -7.17 -10.20
C ASN A 101 -15.64 -8.60 -10.29
N LYS A 102 -16.42 -9.54 -10.83
CA LYS A 102 -16.07 -10.96 -10.94
C LYS A 102 -15.19 -11.32 -12.14
N ASN A 103 -14.73 -10.33 -12.91
CA ASN A 103 -13.93 -10.59 -14.10
C ASN A 103 -12.52 -11.04 -13.71
N PHE A 104 -12.02 -12.02 -14.45
CA PHE A 104 -10.61 -12.39 -14.45
C PHE A 104 -9.89 -11.54 -15.49
N ASP A 105 -8.95 -10.73 -15.04
CA ASP A 105 -8.16 -9.88 -15.92
C ASP A 105 -6.81 -10.54 -16.18
N ARG A 106 -6.35 -10.49 -17.44
CA ARG A 106 -4.97 -10.88 -17.77
C ARG A 106 -4.02 -9.80 -17.26
N ALA A 107 -2.76 -10.16 -17.06
CA ALA A 107 -1.71 -9.17 -16.85
C ALA A 107 -1.62 -8.24 -18.08
N ILE A 108 -1.89 -6.95 -17.89
CA ILE A 108 -1.75 -5.92 -18.93
C ILE A 108 -0.54 -5.05 -18.60
N ARG A 109 0.28 -4.74 -19.62
CA ARG A 109 1.38 -3.80 -19.48
C ARG A 109 0.79 -2.43 -19.17
N ALA A 110 1.11 -1.85 -18.01
CA ALA A 110 0.46 -0.62 -17.54
C ALA A 110 0.61 0.58 -18.50
N ASN A 111 1.69 0.65 -19.29
CA ASN A 111 1.80 1.52 -20.47
C ASN A 111 3.12 1.26 -21.22
N GLU A 112 3.13 1.38 -22.55
CA GLU A 112 4.37 1.42 -23.35
C GLU A 112 5.19 2.70 -23.13
N ASN A 113 4.57 3.72 -22.49
CA ASN A 113 5.15 5.04 -22.22
C ASN A 113 5.76 5.19 -20.81
N ASN A 114 5.66 4.18 -19.94
CA ASN A 114 6.29 4.26 -18.62
C ASN A 114 7.79 3.98 -18.71
N PRO A 115 8.62 4.63 -17.87
CA PRO A 115 10.04 4.34 -17.78
C PRO A 115 10.30 2.84 -17.57
N PRO A 116 11.40 2.26 -18.11
CA PRO A 116 11.67 0.83 -18.03
C PRO A 116 11.61 0.21 -16.63
N TYR A 117 11.93 1.00 -15.60
CA TYR A 117 11.89 0.59 -14.19
C TYR A 117 10.49 0.62 -13.55
N LEU A 118 9.46 1.09 -14.27
CA LEU A 118 8.05 1.14 -13.88
C LEU A 118 7.16 0.22 -14.74
N GLN A 119 7.77 -0.73 -15.47
CA GLN A 119 7.10 -1.69 -16.36
C GLN A 119 6.47 -2.86 -15.59
N LEU A 120 5.65 -2.57 -14.59
CA LEU A 120 4.93 -3.60 -13.84
C LEU A 120 3.59 -3.93 -14.51
N TYR A 121 3.26 -5.21 -14.55
CA TYR A 121 1.96 -5.71 -14.99
C TYR A 121 1.09 -5.83 -13.75
N ILE A 122 0.21 -4.86 -13.54
CA ILE A 122 -0.46 -4.68 -12.24
C ILE A 122 -1.95 -4.93 -12.43
N ASN A 123 -2.44 -5.99 -11.80
CA ASN A 123 -3.79 -5.98 -11.24
C ASN A 123 -3.65 -5.60 -9.76
N SER A 124 -4.51 -4.72 -9.27
CA SER A 124 -4.46 -4.29 -7.87
C SER A 124 -5.84 -4.06 -7.30
N LEU A 125 -5.98 -4.39 -6.02
CA LEU A 125 -7.14 -4.04 -5.22
C LEU A 125 -6.63 -3.23 -4.04
N SER A 126 -7.19 -2.03 -3.85
CA SER A 126 -6.76 -1.12 -2.80
C SER A 126 -7.89 -0.70 -1.88
N ILE A 127 -7.53 -0.38 -0.63
CA ILE A 127 -8.38 0.23 0.39
C ILE A 127 -8.02 1.75 0.42
N VAL A 128 -8.84 2.61 -0.25
CA VAL A 128 -8.40 3.98 -0.68
C VAL A 128 -9.43 5.15 -0.66
N SER A 129 -10.67 5.08 -0.14
CA SER A 129 -11.62 6.24 -0.28
C SER A 129 -11.82 7.12 0.98
N ARG A 130 -11.42 8.42 0.94
CA ARG A 130 -11.53 9.39 2.07
C ARG A 130 -12.89 10.11 2.15
N ASP A 131 -13.63 10.21 1.05
CA ASP A 131 -14.92 10.93 1.02
C ASP A 131 -16.01 10.12 0.31
N SER A 132 -16.85 9.45 1.11
CA SER A 132 -18.25 9.14 0.82
C SER A 132 -18.84 8.35 1.98
N VAL A 133 -19.21 9.10 3.02
CA VAL A 133 -19.95 8.60 4.17
C VAL A 133 -21.27 8.00 3.71
N LYS A 134 -21.50 6.72 4.01
CA LYS A 134 -22.71 6.26 4.71
C LYS A 134 -22.61 4.82 5.25
N THR A 135 -21.86 3.88 4.66
CA THR A 135 -21.78 2.49 5.19
C THR A 135 -20.57 1.66 4.71
N GLY A 136 -19.33 2.08 5.02
CA GLY A 136 -18.19 1.12 5.04
C GLY A 136 -17.15 1.19 3.91
N LYS A 137 -16.46 2.32 3.76
CA LYS A 137 -15.10 2.36 3.19
C LYS A 137 -14.21 3.11 4.18
N GLU A 138 -13.50 2.36 5.01
CA GLU A 138 -12.60 2.89 6.03
C GLU A 138 -11.19 2.94 5.46
N TRP A 139 -10.61 4.14 5.32
CA TRP A 139 -9.16 4.20 5.20
C TRP A 139 -8.55 3.56 6.45
N PRO A 140 -7.55 2.69 6.30
CA PRO A 140 -6.86 2.15 7.45
C PRO A 140 -6.15 3.28 8.20
N LEU A 141 -6.67 3.61 9.37
CA LEU A 141 -5.95 4.41 10.35
C LEU A 141 -5.04 3.47 11.13
N ILE A 142 -3.72 3.70 11.03
CA ILE A 142 -2.73 2.89 11.74
C ILE A 142 -2.08 3.72 12.85
N PRO A 143 -2.45 3.51 14.13
CA PRO A 143 -1.87 4.25 15.25
C PRO A 143 -0.34 4.16 15.27
N ARG A 144 0.36 5.24 15.63
CA ARG A 144 1.83 5.29 15.63
C ARG A 144 2.53 4.24 16.50
N LYS A 145 1.83 3.70 17.51
CA LYS A 145 2.30 2.59 18.36
C LYS A 145 2.34 1.23 17.65
N ILE A 146 1.57 1.07 16.58
CA ILE A 146 1.52 -0.15 15.78
C ILE A 146 2.69 -0.15 14.81
N LYS A 147 3.63 -1.08 15.00
CA LYS A 147 4.83 -1.27 14.16
C LYS A 147 4.74 -2.48 13.23
N LYS A 148 3.64 -3.22 13.33
CA LYS A 148 3.36 -4.44 12.59
C LYS A 148 1.89 -4.48 12.21
N VAL A 149 1.61 -4.86 10.97
CA VAL A 149 0.25 -5.11 10.48
C VAL A 149 0.24 -6.41 9.70
N ILE A 150 -0.94 -6.99 9.51
CA ILE A 150 -1.08 -8.22 8.75
C ILE A 150 -1.98 -7.94 7.56
N ALA A 151 -1.48 -8.17 6.36
CA ALA A 151 -2.27 -8.10 5.13
C ALA A 151 -2.66 -9.52 4.70
N THR A 152 -3.92 -9.70 4.32
CA THR A 152 -4.42 -10.95 3.75
C THR A 152 -5.16 -10.68 2.46
N ALA A 153 -4.79 -11.33 1.37
CA ALA A 153 -5.52 -11.32 0.11
C ALA A 153 -6.10 -12.71 -0.18
N TYR A 154 -7.32 -12.75 -0.70
CA TYR A 154 -7.87 -13.92 -1.36
C TYR A 154 -7.83 -13.68 -2.85
N VAL A 155 -7.27 -14.64 -3.56
CA VAL A 155 -6.95 -14.49 -4.98
C VAL A 155 -7.38 -15.74 -5.70
N SER A 156 -8.00 -15.55 -6.86
CA SER A 156 -8.39 -16.62 -7.77
C SER A 156 -7.65 -16.45 -9.08
N PHE A 157 -7.16 -17.56 -9.63
CA PHE A 157 -6.47 -17.61 -10.91
C PHE A 157 -7.14 -18.63 -11.81
N LYS A 158 -7.27 -18.26 -13.08
CA LYS A 158 -7.86 -19.10 -14.12
C LYS A 158 -6.77 -19.54 -15.08
N TYR A 159 -6.62 -20.85 -15.20
CA TYR A 159 -5.63 -21.50 -16.07
C TYR A 159 -6.04 -21.36 -17.54
N PRO A 160 -5.10 -21.01 -18.43
CA PRO A 160 -5.36 -20.84 -19.86
C PRO A 160 -5.57 -22.15 -20.63
N ASP A 161 -4.99 -23.26 -20.15
CA ASP A 161 -5.00 -24.54 -20.87
C ASP A 161 -6.32 -25.31 -20.70
N ASP A 162 -6.95 -25.24 -19.53
CA ASP A 162 -8.12 -26.05 -19.15
C ASP A 162 -9.25 -25.24 -18.49
N ASP A 163 -9.15 -23.90 -18.47
CA ASP A 163 -10.09 -22.98 -17.82
C ASP A 163 -10.32 -23.23 -16.31
N ARG A 164 -9.50 -24.06 -15.66
CA ARG A 164 -9.62 -24.37 -14.23
C ARG A 164 -9.42 -23.11 -13.41
N VAL A 165 -10.26 -22.92 -12.40
CA VAL A 165 -10.11 -21.85 -11.42
C VAL A 165 -9.60 -22.44 -10.12
N GLU A 166 -8.52 -21.88 -9.62
CA GLU A 166 -7.98 -22.18 -8.30
C GLU A 166 -7.93 -20.90 -7.48
N SER A 167 -8.14 -21.04 -6.18
CA SER A 167 -8.17 -19.92 -5.24
C SER A 167 -7.21 -20.17 -4.10
N MET A 168 -6.54 -19.11 -3.64
CA MET A 168 -5.61 -19.18 -2.53
C MET A 168 -5.72 -17.98 -1.60
N MET A 169 -5.44 -18.22 -0.32
CA MET A 169 -5.31 -17.20 0.70
C MET A 169 -3.82 -16.89 0.91
N ILE A 170 -3.48 -15.61 0.88
CA ILE A 170 -2.10 -15.15 1.03
C ILE A 170 -2.06 -14.18 2.19
N LYS A 171 -1.38 -14.57 3.27
CA LYS A 171 -1.29 -13.82 4.52
C LYS A 171 0.17 -13.43 4.78
N LYS A 172 0.42 -12.15 5.06
CA LYS A 172 1.78 -11.64 5.29
C LYS A 172 1.81 -10.62 6.43
N GLU A 173 2.78 -10.77 7.33
CA GLU A 173 3.14 -9.75 8.31
C GLU A 173 3.99 -8.67 7.62
N LEU A 174 3.63 -7.41 7.83
CA LEU A 174 4.32 -6.24 7.30
C LEU A 174 4.86 -5.41 8.46
N HIS A 175 6.11 -4.99 8.35
CA HIS A 175 6.82 -4.21 9.36
C HIS A 175 6.94 -2.77 8.94
N GLU A 176 6.82 -1.85 9.90
CA GLU A 176 7.02 -0.43 9.66
C GLU A 176 8.47 -0.14 9.27
N LYS A 177 8.64 0.40 8.07
CA LYS A 177 9.84 1.04 7.57
C LYS A 177 9.58 2.54 7.54
N ASN A 178 10.36 3.30 8.30
CA ASN A 178 10.33 4.75 8.24
C ASN A 178 11.02 5.19 6.95
N GLU A 179 10.29 5.87 6.09
CA GLU A 179 10.87 6.56 4.93
C GLU A 179 11.07 8.05 5.30
N SER A 180 11.63 8.82 4.37
CA SER A 180 12.19 10.17 4.56
C SER A 180 11.42 11.12 5.51
N VAL A 181 12.18 12.01 6.17
CA VAL A 181 11.61 13.12 6.95
C VAL A 181 11.06 14.15 5.97
N TYR A 182 9.76 14.39 6.00
CA TYR A 182 9.13 15.52 5.35
C TYR A 182 9.22 16.72 6.30
N VAL A 183 9.88 17.79 5.85
CA VAL A 183 9.86 19.09 6.53
C VAL A 183 8.77 19.87 5.82
N ASP A 184 7.57 19.90 6.40
CA ASP A 184 6.52 20.75 5.86
C ASP A 184 6.94 22.20 6.12
N GLY A 185 7.22 22.94 5.05
CA GLY A 185 7.68 24.31 5.13
C GLY A 185 6.52 25.18 5.63
N CYS A 186 6.67 25.76 6.81
CA CYS A 186 5.76 26.75 7.36
C CYS A 186 5.44 27.85 6.31
N MET A 187 4.32 27.75 5.59
CA MET A 187 3.75 28.89 4.87
C MET A 187 3.18 29.82 5.94
N MET A 188 3.91 30.90 6.23
CA MET A 188 3.36 32.02 6.98
C MET A 188 2.24 32.64 6.15
N HIS A 189 0.99 32.45 6.58
CA HIS A 189 -0.12 33.34 6.23
C HIS A 189 -0.22 34.46 7.25
#